data_AF-A0A7V3BQW8-F1
#
_entry.id   AF-A0A7V3BQW8-F1
#
_cell.length_a   1.000
_cell.length_b   1.000
_cell.length_c   1.000
_cell.angle_alpha   90.00
_cell.angle_beta   90.00
_cell.angle_gamma   90.00
#
_symmetry.space_group_name_H-M   'P 1'
#
loop_
_entity.id
_entity.type
_entity.pdbx_description
1 polymer ?
#
loop_
_entity_poly.entity_id
_entity_poly.type
_entity_poly.pdbx_seq_one_letter_code
_entity_poly.pdbx_strand_id
1 'polypeptide(L)'
;MKHTEVFWKPWQAADYLRIPIDAVYKLIERHEIAAEQRDGTWYIRKSVLDEWLDKPATSEELDELQRLIDSSTSPGENERPAGS
;
A
#
# COMPACT_ATOMS: atom_id res chain seq x y z
N MET A 1 -22.54 -3.09 -19.57
CA MET A 1 -22.85 -2.97 -18.13
C MET A 1 -22.13 -1.73 -17.64
N LYS A 2 -22.83 -0.76 -17.02
CA LYS A 2 -22.18 0.47 -16.51
C LYS A 2 -21.40 0.06 -15.27
N HIS A 3 -20.10 -0.24 -15.41
CA HIS A 3 -19.22 -0.32 -14.26
C HIS A 3 -19.17 1.08 -13.69
N THR A 4 -19.87 1.31 -12.58
CA THR A 4 -19.72 2.53 -11.81
C THR A 4 -18.26 2.53 -11.38
N GLU A 5 -17.42 3.32 -12.04
CA GLU A 5 -16.02 3.47 -11.64
C GLU A 5 -16.03 4.06 -10.23
N VAL A 6 -15.76 3.21 -9.25
CA VAL A 6 -15.65 3.61 -7.85
C VAL A 6 -14.21 4.03 -7.61
N PHE A 7 -14.04 5.27 -7.16
CA PHE A 7 -12.75 5.83 -6.81
C PHE A 7 -12.59 5.78 -5.30
N TRP A 8 -11.51 5.15 -4.86
CA TRP A 8 -11.16 4.97 -3.45
C TRP A 8 -9.92 5.76 -3.10
N LYS A 9 -9.90 6.28 -1.88
CA LYS A 9 -8.71 6.95 -1.35
C LYS A 9 -7.66 5.90 -0.95
N PRO A 10 -6.38 6.28 -0.77
CA PRO A 10 -5.31 5.33 -0.46
C PRO A 10 -5.60 4.48 0.78
N TRP A 11 -6.21 5.06 1.82
CA TRP A 11 -6.59 4.30 3.01
C TRP A 11 -7.70 3.28 2.75
N GLN A 12 -8.62 3.54 1.82
CA GLN A 12 -9.69 2.60 1.47
C GLN A 12 -9.13 1.45 0.63
N ALA A 13 -8.20 1.75 -0.28
CA ALA A 13 -7.47 0.73 -1.01
C ALA A 13 -6.62 -0.13 -0.06
N ALA A 14 -5.97 0.49 0.94
CA ALA A 14 -5.20 -0.20 1.96
C ALA A 14 -6.07 -1.20 2.75
N ASP A 15 -7.24 -0.75 3.21
CA ASP A 15 -8.21 -1.60 3.92
C ASP A 15 -8.71 -2.75 3.03
N TYR A 16 -9.03 -2.46 1.77
CA TYR A 16 -9.50 -3.45 0.80
C TYR A 16 -8.45 -4.51 0.46
N LEU A 17 -7.22 -4.09 0.22
CA LEU A 17 -6.07 -4.96 -0.07
C LEU A 17 -5.51 -5.62 1.21
N ARG A 18 -5.96 -5.17 2.39
CA ARG A 18 -5.39 -5.53 3.71
C ARG A 18 -3.87 -5.33 3.79
N ILE A 19 -3.38 -4.27 3.17
CA ILE A 19 -1.96 -3.87 3.22
C ILE A 19 -1.83 -2.50 3.90
N PRO A 20 -0.65 -2.17 4.45
CA PRO A 20 -0.41 -0.82 4.99
C PRO A 20 -0.57 0.26 3.90
N ILE A 21 -1.05 1.43 4.31
CA ILE A 21 -1.24 2.58 3.39
C ILE A 21 0.07 3.02 2.73
N ASP A 22 1.21 2.86 3.40
CA ASP A 22 2.54 3.06 2.83
C ASP A 22 2.82 2.14 1.63
N ALA A 23 2.41 0.86 1.71
CA ALA A 23 2.52 -0.04 0.57
C ALA A 23 1.64 0.43 -0.59
N VAL A 24 0.44 0.96 -0.31
CA VAL A 24 -0.41 1.55 -1.36
C VAL A 24 0.29 2.73 -2.02
N TYR A 25 0.91 3.63 -1.28
CA TYR A 25 1.67 4.73 -1.87
C TYR A 25 2.84 4.24 -2.73
N LYS A 26 3.59 3.22 -2.25
CA LYS A 26 4.65 2.59 -3.06
C LYS A 26 4.12 1.97 -4.34
N LEU A 27 2.95 1.31 -4.31
CA LEU A 27 2.32 0.75 -5.51
C LEU A 27 1.90 1.84 -6.50
N ILE A 28 1.46 3.00 -6.01
CA ILE A 28 1.18 4.17 -6.85
C ILE A 28 2.48 4.69 -7.46
N GLU A 29 3.55 4.86 -6.67
CA GLU A 29 4.85 5.35 -7.13
C GLU A 29 5.50 4.41 -8.15
N ARG A 30 5.38 3.09 -7.95
CA ARG A 30 5.84 2.05 -8.89
C ARG A 30 4.99 1.97 -10.17
N HIS A 31 3.92 2.76 -10.29
CA HIS A 31 2.93 2.68 -11.37
C HIS A 31 2.28 1.28 -11.50
N GLU A 32 2.26 0.50 -10.42
CA GLU A 32 1.59 -0.80 -10.41
C GLU A 32 0.07 -0.65 -10.35
N ILE A 33 -0.39 0.37 -9.61
CA ILE A 33 -1.80 0.76 -9.57
C ILE A 33 -1.96 2.16 -10.14
N ALA A 34 -2.86 2.31 -11.10
CA ALA A 34 -3.27 3.61 -11.61
C ALA A 34 -4.07 4.39 -10.55
N ALA A 35 -3.45 5.43 -10.00
CA ALA A 35 -4.09 6.41 -9.14
C ALA A 35 -4.09 7.78 -9.82
N GLU A 36 -5.18 8.51 -9.64
CA GLU A 36 -5.36 9.87 -10.12
C GLU A 36 -5.31 10.82 -8.93
N GLN A 37 -4.43 11.81 -9.00
CA GLN A 37 -4.43 12.90 -8.02
C GLN A 37 -5.42 13.97 -8.47
N ARG A 38 -6.47 14.20 -7.66
CA ARG A 38 -7.46 15.26 -7.88
C ARG A 38 -7.53 16.13 -6.63
N ASP A 39 -7.28 17.43 -6.78
CA ASP A 39 -7.27 18.41 -5.68
C ASP A 39 -6.37 18.00 -4.50
N GLY A 40 -5.18 17.48 -4.80
CA GLY A 40 -4.22 17.01 -3.77
C GLY A 40 -4.62 15.72 -3.05
N THR A 41 -5.73 15.10 -3.45
CA THR A 41 -6.16 13.81 -2.93
C THR A 41 -5.95 12.73 -3.99
N TRP A 42 -5.34 11.61 -3.60
CA TRP A 42 -5.19 10.45 -4.48
C TRP A 42 -6.49 9.65 -4.54
N TYR A 43 -6.84 9.22 -5.75
CA TYR A 43 -8.02 8.41 -6.04
C TYR A 43 -7.61 7.22 -6.90
N ILE A 44 -7.85 6.03 -6.38
CA ILE A 44 -7.51 4.76 -7.02
C ILE A 44 -8.81 4.12 -7.51
N ARG A 45 -8.81 3.63 -8.74
CA ARG A 45 -10.01 2.97 -9.30
C ARG A 45 -10.16 1.56 -8.73
N LYS A 46 -11.37 1.18 -8.34
CA LYS A 46 -11.65 -0.19 -7.88
C LYS A 46 -11.24 -1.23 -8.92
N SER A 47 -11.53 -1.01 -10.21
CA SER A 47 -11.15 -1.96 -11.26
C SER A 47 -9.65 -2.24 -11.29
N VAL A 48 -8.83 -1.22 -11.07
CA VAL A 48 -7.36 -1.37 -11.03
C VAL A 48 -6.93 -2.22 -9.83
N LEU A 49 -7.57 -2.03 -8.67
CA LEU A 49 -7.33 -2.86 -7.49
C LEU A 49 -7.77 -4.31 -7.72
N ASP A 50 -8.90 -4.50 -8.40
CA ASP A 50 -9.42 -5.81 -8.81
C ASP A 50 -8.45 -6.52 -9.76
N GLU A 51 -7.95 -5.81 -10.78
CA GLU A 51 -6.95 -6.31 -11.74
C GLU A 51 -5.60 -6.59 -11.07
N TRP A 52 -5.20 -5.78 -10.08
CA TRP A 52 -3.99 -6.01 -9.31
C TRP A 52 -4.11 -7.23 -8.39
N LEU A 53 -5.29 -7.45 -7.79
CA LEU A 53 -5.59 -8.66 -7.01
C LEU A 53 -5.71 -9.93 -7.88
N ASP A 54 -6.19 -9.78 -9.12
CA ASP A 54 -6.36 -10.87 -10.07
C ASP A 54 -5.02 -11.27 -10.73
N LYS A 55 -4.09 -10.32 -10.85
CA LYS A 55 -2.70 -10.67 -11.13
C LYS A 55 -2.20 -11.56 -10.00
N PRO A 56 -1.47 -12.65 -10.31
CA PRO A 56 -0.80 -13.44 -9.29
C PRO A 56 0.32 -12.59 -8.70
N ALA A 57 -0.02 -11.74 -7.73
CA ALA A 57 0.93 -11.18 -6.80
C ALA A 57 1.46 -12.38 -6.01
N THR A 58 2.55 -12.96 -6.49
CA THR A 58 3.28 -14.00 -5.78
C THR A 58 3.54 -13.46 -4.38
N SER A 59 3.18 -14.23 -3.36
CA SER A 59 3.30 -13.84 -1.95
C SER A 59 4.71 -13.34 -1.58
N GLU A 60 5.72 -13.65 -2.41
CA GLU A 60 7.08 -13.12 -2.36
C GLU A 60 7.17 -11.59 -2.54
N GLU A 61 6.43 -10.95 -3.46
CA GLU A 61 6.48 -9.47 -3.59
C GLU A 61 5.79 -8.76 -2.42
N LEU A 62 4.74 -9.38 -1.87
CA LEU A 62 4.08 -8.90 -0.65
C LEU A 62 5.00 -9.01 0.58
N ASP A 63 5.73 -10.12 0.71
CA ASP A 63 6.73 -10.31 1.79
C ASP A 63 7.89 -9.32 1.65
N GLU A 64 8.38 -9.07 0.44
CA GLU A 64 9.46 -8.11 0.19
C GLU A 64 9.04 -6.67 0.54
N LEU A 65 7.83 -6.26 0.14
CA LEU A 65 7.26 -4.97 0.52
C LEU A 65 7.08 -4.85 2.04
N GLN A 66 6.60 -5.91 2.70
CA GLN A 66 6.42 -5.95 4.15
C GLN A 66 7.76 -5.82 4.88
N ARG A 67 8.79 -6.54 4.43
CA ARG A 67 10.16 -6.47 4.97
C ARG A 67 10.79 -5.10 4.76
N LEU A 68 10.53 -4.44 3.63
CA LEU A 68 11.09 -3.12 3.36
C LEU A 68 10.45 -2.03 4.23
N ILE A 69 9.19 -2.20 4.62
CA ILE A 69 8.48 -1.33 5.58
C ILE A 69 8.97 -1.57 7.01
N ASP A 70 9.14 -2.83 7.42
CA ASP A 70 9.70 -3.22 8.71
C ASP A 70 11.16 -2.74 8.86
N SER A 71 11.98 -2.93 7.81
CA SER A 71 13.36 -2.46 7.74
C SER A 71 13.51 -0.92 7.74
N SER A 72 12.48 -0.17 7.38
CA SER A 72 12.50 1.31 7.41
C SER A 72 11.90 1.88 8.70
N THR A 73 11.17 1.06 9.46
CA THR A 73 10.83 1.34 10.85
C THR A 73 11.97 0.83 11.71
N SER A 74 13.02 1.63 11.85
CA SER A 74 14.08 1.36 12.83
C SER A 74 13.44 0.97 14.18
N PRO A 75 13.65 -0.25 14.71
CA PRO A 75 13.42 -0.50 16.12
C PRO A 75 14.56 0.20 16.86
N GLY A 76 14.42 1.51 17.04
CA GLY A 76 15.22 2.29 17.98
C GLY A 76 14.78 2.00 19.41
N GLU A 77 14.77 0.73 19.81
CA GLU A 77 14.41 0.32 21.16
C GLU A 77 15.64 0.44 22.08
N ASN A 78 15.95 1.68 22.43
CA ASN A 78 16.37 2.15 23.74
C ASN A 78 17.01 1.11 24.69
N GLU A 79 18.23 0.66 24.41
CA GLU A 79 19.07 -0.03 25.39
C GLU A 79 19.61 0.97 26.42
N ARG A 80 18.81 1.27 27.45
CA ARG A 80 19.32 1.82 28.72
C ARG A 80 19.45 0.68 29.72
N PRO A 81 20.62 0.06 29.94
CA PRO A 81 20.88 -0.57 31.22
C PRO A 81 21.14 0.53 32.25
N ALA A 82 20.36 0.47 33.32
CA ALA A 82 20.49 1.33 34.49
C ALA A 82 21.94 1.32 35.00
N GLY A 83 22.42 2.50 35.39
CA GLY A 83 23.72 2.67 36.03
C GLY A 83 23.86 1.77 37.25
N SER A 84 25.06 1.23 37.41
CA SER A 84 25.60 0.76 38.69
C SER A 84 26.49 1.83 39.28
#